data_AF-A0A967TLL3-F1
#
_entry.id   AF-A0A967TLL3-F1
#
_cell.length_a   1.000
_cell.length_b   1.000
_cell.length_c   1.000
_cell.angle_alpha   90.00
_cell.angle_beta   90.00
_cell.angle_gamma   90.00
#
_symmetry.space_group_name_H-M   'P 1'
#
loop_
_entity.id
_entity.type
_entity.pdbx_description
1 polymer ?
#
loop_
_entity_poly.entity_id
_entity_poly.type
_entity_poly.pdbx_seq_one_letter_code
_entity_poly.pdbx_strand_id
1 'polypeptide(L)'
;KDFLKEKLDMALGTGSALAMAALAFAAVYREGFETVLFYQALLFDVGATSVLAGFVPGMILILGVGVAIIRLGLRLPLRQVFAATNVILVYLAFVFMGKGLYNLQEAGLYAPHPVAWIPDAEALRLLFGMYPVAETLAGQALLLAVVGATYLYYRSKMNAKKQEAEIAAEAAKASTGPEETAPSRSPVAEGAG
;
A
#
# COMPACT_ATOMS: atom_id res chain seq x y z
N LYS A 1 -40.70 -6.01 11.14
CA LYS A 1 -39.35 -6.15 11.76
C LYS A 1 -38.34 -6.75 10.78
N ASP A 2 -38.79 -7.36 9.69
CA ASP A 2 -37.94 -8.04 8.70
C ASP A 2 -37.36 -7.10 7.62
N PHE A 3 -38.03 -5.99 7.31
CA PHE A 3 -37.53 -4.95 6.38
C PHE A 3 -36.19 -4.30 6.81
N LEU A 4 -35.88 -4.30 8.11
CA LEU A 4 -34.60 -3.81 8.62
C LEU A 4 -33.50 -4.87 8.47
N LYS A 5 -33.84 -6.15 8.62
CA LYS A 5 -32.90 -7.25 8.40
C LYS A 5 -32.52 -7.37 6.93
N GLU A 6 -33.49 -7.22 6.03
CA GLU A 6 -33.27 -7.26 4.58
C GLU A 6 -32.44 -6.05 4.09
N LYS A 7 -32.65 -4.86 4.66
CA LYS A 7 -31.79 -3.68 4.38
C LYS A 7 -30.42 -3.76 5.05
N LEU A 8 -30.30 -4.43 6.20
CA LEU A 8 -29.00 -4.74 6.80
C LEU A 8 -28.24 -5.78 5.98
N ASP A 9 -28.88 -6.86 5.53
CA ASP A 9 -28.27 -7.90 4.69
C ASP A 9 -27.90 -7.38 3.29
N MET A 10 -28.70 -6.46 2.74
CA MET A 10 -28.41 -5.80 1.46
C MET A 10 -27.32 -4.72 1.58
N ALA A 11 -27.12 -4.13 2.78
CA ALA A 11 -25.98 -3.26 3.09
C ALA A 11 -24.73 -4.04 3.51
N LEU A 12 -24.90 -5.25 4.07
CA LEU A 12 -23.86 -6.21 4.46
C LEU A 12 -23.59 -7.24 3.36
N GLY A 13 -23.69 -6.82 2.09
CA GLY A 13 -23.40 -7.63 0.90
C GLY A 13 -22.36 -8.71 1.15
N THR A 14 -22.80 -9.95 1.03
CA THR A 14 -22.30 -11.20 1.61
C THR A 14 -20.84 -11.57 1.30
N GLY A 15 -20.16 -10.80 0.44
CA GLY A 15 -18.71 -10.92 0.19
C GLY A 15 -17.83 -9.98 1.01
N SER A 16 -18.36 -8.89 1.57
CA SER A 16 -17.58 -7.82 2.20
C SER A 16 -17.13 -8.15 3.62
N ALA A 17 -18.03 -8.67 4.48
CA ALA A 17 -17.68 -8.98 5.87
C ALA A 17 -16.64 -10.11 5.98
N LEU A 18 -16.80 -11.17 5.19
CA LEU A 18 -15.84 -12.28 5.12
C LEU A 18 -14.49 -11.80 4.54
N ALA A 19 -14.50 -10.97 3.48
CA ALA A 19 -13.27 -10.41 2.91
C ALA A 19 -12.54 -9.50 3.90
N MET A 20 -13.26 -8.65 4.64
CA MET A 20 -12.69 -7.80 5.70
C MET A 20 -12.12 -8.63 6.84
N ALA A 21 -12.83 -9.68 7.27
CA ALA A 21 -12.35 -10.61 8.29
C ALA A 21 -11.08 -11.36 7.82
N ALA A 22 -11.08 -11.86 6.58
CA ALA A 22 -9.93 -12.54 5.99
C ALA A 22 -8.73 -11.60 5.84
N LEU A 23 -8.93 -10.34 5.44
CA LEU A 23 -7.88 -9.33 5.36
C LEU A 23 -7.29 -9.01 6.73
N ALA A 24 -8.15 -8.82 7.74
CA ALA A 24 -7.70 -8.58 9.11
C ALA A 24 -6.92 -9.80 9.66
N PHE A 25 -7.43 -11.01 9.44
CA PHE A 25 -6.75 -12.25 9.84
C PHE A 25 -5.39 -12.40 9.14
N ALA A 26 -5.34 -12.24 7.83
CA ALA A 26 -4.11 -12.36 7.05
C ALA A 26 -3.06 -11.32 7.47
N ALA A 27 -3.48 -10.09 7.75
CA ALA A 27 -2.59 -9.04 8.26
C ALA A 27 -2.00 -9.43 9.62
N VAL A 28 -2.83 -9.79 10.61
CA VAL A 28 -2.37 -10.19 11.95
C VAL A 28 -1.47 -11.42 11.89
N TYR A 29 -1.85 -12.43 11.10
CA TYR A 29 -1.05 -13.63 10.92
C TYR A 29 0.33 -13.33 10.32
N ARG A 30 0.40 -12.49 9.28
CA ARG A 30 1.66 -12.07 8.65
C ARG A 30 2.59 -11.37 9.65
N GLU A 31 2.09 -10.35 10.35
CA GLU A 31 2.90 -9.61 11.33
C GLU A 31 3.40 -10.54 12.45
N GLY A 32 2.52 -11.43 12.94
CA GLY A 32 2.88 -12.41 13.95
C GLY A 32 3.96 -13.39 13.46
N PHE A 33 3.82 -13.89 12.24
CA PHE A 33 4.78 -14.82 11.63
C PHE A 33 6.16 -14.19 11.45
N GLU A 34 6.23 -12.99 10.88
CA GLU A 34 7.49 -12.24 10.71
C GLU A 34 8.15 -11.96 12.07
N THR A 35 7.35 -11.58 13.07
CA THR A 35 7.85 -11.32 14.43
C THR A 35 8.43 -12.57 15.08
N VAL A 36 7.71 -13.69 15.01
CA VAL A 36 8.18 -14.97 15.60
C VAL A 36 9.47 -15.44 14.93
N LEU A 37 9.53 -15.45 13.59
CA LEU A 37 10.74 -15.86 12.87
C LEU A 37 11.92 -14.95 13.19
N PHE A 38 11.71 -13.63 13.27
CA PHE A 38 12.73 -12.67 13.62
C PHE A 38 13.27 -12.89 15.04
N TYR A 39 12.37 -13.04 16.03
CA TYR A 39 12.79 -13.31 17.41
C TYR A 39 13.48 -14.65 17.55
N GLN A 40 13.02 -15.67 16.83
CA GLN A 40 13.68 -16.98 16.85
C GLN A 40 15.11 -16.87 16.31
N ALA A 41 15.32 -16.22 15.16
CA ALA A 41 16.65 -15.97 14.63
C ALA A 41 17.53 -15.16 15.60
N LEU A 42 16.98 -14.11 16.22
CA LEU A 42 17.71 -13.27 17.16
C LEU A 42 18.07 -14.00 18.46
N LEU A 43 17.18 -14.87 18.96
CA LEU A 43 17.45 -15.72 20.13
C LEU A 43 18.60 -16.68 19.88
N PHE A 44 18.69 -17.24 18.66
CA PHE A 44 19.81 -18.08 18.26
C PHE A 44 21.13 -17.30 18.14
N ASP A 45 21.07 -16.04 17.73
CA ASP A 45 22.25 -15.21 17.48
C ASP A 45 22.85 -14.60 18.77
N VAL A 46 22.02 -13.95 19.60
CA VAL A 46 22.50 -13.15 20.75
C VAL A 46 22.03 -13.65 22.12
N GLY A 47 21.23 -14.72 22.16
CA GLY A 47 20.74 -15.34 23.39
C GLY A 47 19.57 -14.61 24.07
N ALA A 48 18.87 -15.33 24.96
CA ALA A 48 17.60 -14.88 25.56
C ALA A 48 17.71 -13.59 26.38
N THR A 49 18.76 -13.43 27.18
CA THR A 49 18.93 -12.25 28.04
C THR A 49 19.03 -10.96 27.23
N SER A 50 19.81 -10.97 26.14
CA SER A 50 19.97 -9.83 25.23
C SER A 50 18.67 -9.49 24.51
N VAL A 51 17.95 -10.51 24.05
CA VAL A 51 16.64 -10.34 23.39
C VAL A 51 15.62 -9.73 24.36
N LEU A 52 15.53 -10.24 25.59
CA LEU A 52 14.61 -9.71 26.59
C LEU A 52 14.93 -8.27 26.98
N ALA A 53 16.22 -7.92 27.05
CA ALA A 53 16.66 -6.56 27.34
C ALA A 53 16.19 -5.54 26.27
N GLY A 54 16.04 -5.95 25.01
CA GLY A 54 15.45 -5.11 23.95
C GLY A 54 13.92 -5.21 23.86
N PHE A 55 13.36 -6.40 24.08
CA PHE A 55 11.92 -6.66 23.97
C PHE A 55 11.10 -5.84 24.96
N VAL A 56 11.48 -5.86 26.24
CA VAL A 56 10.74 -5.18 27.32
C VAL A 56 10.61 -3.66 27.07
N PRO A 57 11.70 -2.90 26.85
CA PRO A 57 11.58 -1.47 26.57
C PRO A 57 10.88 -1.19 25.24
N GLY A 58 11.10 -2.02 24.20
CA GLY A 58 10.41 -1.89 22.93
C GLY A 58 8.89 -2.05 23.05
N MET A 59 8.43 -3.02 23.84
CA MET A 59 7.01 -3.26 24.14
C MET A 59 6.40 -2.06 24.90
N ILE A 60 7.10 -1.53 25.89
CA ILE A 60 6.65 -0.35 26.63
C ILE A 60 6.52 0.86 25.68
N LEU A 61 7.52 1.07 24.82
CA LEU A 61 7.52 2.17 23.86
C LEU A 61 6.36 2.06 22.87
N ILE A 62 6.12 0.89 22.27
CA ILE A 62 5.07 0.72 21.26
C ILE A 62 3.66 0.84 21.87
N LEU A 63 3.46 0.31 23.09
CA LEU A 63 2.21 0.50 23.83
C LEU A 63 2.01 1.97 24.18
N GLY A 64 3.06 2.67 24.62
CA GLY A 64 3.03 4.10 24.90
C GLY A 64 2.64 4.93 23.68
N VAL A 65 3.27 4.66 22.52
CA VAL A 65 2.95 5.31 21.25
C VAL A 65 1.52 5.00 20.82
N GLY A 66 1.08 3.75 20.92
CA GLY A 66 -0.30 3.35 20.58
C GLY A 66 -1.34 4.06 21.44
N VAL A 67 -1.13 4.11 22.76
CA VAL A 67 -2.00 4.86 23.69
C VAL A 67 -1.97 6.34 23.36
N ALA A 68 -0.80 6.92 23.04
CA ALA A 68 -0.68 8.32 22.68
C ALA A 68 -1.50 8.64 21.42
N ILE A 69 -1.43 7.82 20.38
CA ILE A 69 -2.24 7.99 19.15
C ILE A 69 -3.74 7.99 19.49
N ILE A 70 -4.19 7.06 20.32
CA ILE A 70 -5.60 6.93 20.72
C ILE A 70 -6.05 8.11 21.60
N ARG A 71 -5.24 8.49 22.60
CA ARG A 71 -5.61 9.49 23.63
C ARG A 71 -5.43 10.93 23.17
N LEU A 72 -4.40 11.23 22.39
CA LEU A 72 -4.14 12.58 21.89
C LEU A 72 -4.94 12.89 20.62
N GLY A 73 -5.72 11.93 20.11
CA GLY A 73 -6.50 12.10 18.89
C GLY A 73 -5.64 12.50 17.70
N LEU A 74 -4.38 12.03 17.66
CA LEU A 74 -3.41 12.36 16.62
C LEU A 74 -3.96 11.88 15.28
N ARG A 75 -4.52 12.81 14.50
CA ARG A 75 -5.04 12.54 13.16
C ARG A 75 -3.86 12.40 12.22
N LEU A 76 -3.36 11.19 12.10
CA LEU A 76 -2.32 10.88 11.14
C LEU A 76 -2.87 11.07 9.72
N PRO A 77 -2.13 11.77 8.84
CA PRO A 77 -2.50 11.85 7.43
C PRO A 77 -2.31 10.46 6.80
N LEU A 78 -3.36 9.62 6.85
CA LEU A 78 -3.33 8.21 6.42
C LEU A 78 -2.70 8.06 5.03
N ARG A 79 -3.01 8.97 4.11
CA ARG A 79 -2.44 8.97 2.76
C ARG A 79 -0.90 9.03 2.76
N GLN A 80 -0.31 9.85 3.62
CA GLN A 80 1.15 10.00 3.71
C GLN A 80 1.76 8.81 4.45
N VAL A 81 1.13 8.33 5.53
CA VAL A 81 1.60 7.16 6.27
C VAL A 81 1.60 5.92 5.38
N PHE A 82 0.51 5.64 4.67
CA PHE A 82 0.46 4.51 3.74
C PHE A 82 1.45 4.63 2.59
N ALA A 83 1.67 5.85 2.07
CA ALA A 83 2.69 6.05 1.04
C ALA A 83 4.10 5.73 1.58
N ALA A 84 4.44 6.22 2.78
CA ALA A 84 5.72 5.96 3.42
C ALA A 84 5.91 4.46 3.70
N THR A 85 4.92 3.80 4.30
CA THR A 85 4.98 2.36 4.60
C THR A 85 5.11 1.54 3.31
N ASN A 86 4.39 1.88 2.24
CA ASN A 86 4.51 1.16 0.97
C ASN A 86 5.91 1.30 0.35
N VAL A 87 6.52 2.48 0.40
CA VAL A 87 7.90 2.68 -0.08
C VAL A 87 8.88 1.81 0.72
N ILE A 88 8.72 1.78 2.04
CA ILE A 88 9.53 0.94 2.93
C ILE A 88 9.34 -0.54 2.58
N LEU A 89 8.09 -1.02 2.39
CA LEU A 89 7.81 -2.40 2.03
C LEU A 89 8.43 -2.82 0.69
N VAL A 90 8.35 -1.96 -0.34
CA VAL A 90 9.00 -2.22 -1.64
C VAL A 90 10.51 -2.30 -1.48
N TYR A 91 11.10 -1.41 -0.68
CA TYR A 91 12.52 -1.45 -0.35
C TYR A 91 12.91 -2.75 0.37
N LEU A 92 12.18 -3.15 1.41
CA LEU A 92 12.43 -4.41 2.13
C LEU A 92 12.31 -5.62 1.21
N ALA A 93 11.28 -5.65 0.35
CA ALA A 93 11.11 -6.72 -0.63
C ALA A 93 12.29 -6.80 -1.61
N PHE A 94 12.81 -5.65 -2.06
CA PHE A 94 14.00 -5.59 -2.90
C PHE A 94 15.24 -6.16 -2.19
N VAL A 95 15.49 -5.76 -0.94
CA VAL A 95 16.63 -6.25 -0.15
C VAL A 95 16.51 -7.75 0.14
N PHE A 96 15.32 -8.21 0.53
CA PHE A 96 15.05 -9.62 0.83
C PHE A 96 15.10 -10.52 -0.40
N MET A 97 14.72 -10.03 -1.58
CA MET A 97 14.89 -10.77 -2.83
C MET A 97 16.36 -11.13 -3.06
N GLY A 98 17.26 -10.15 -2.94
CA GLY A 98 18.69 -10.38 -3.13
C GLY A 98 19.30 -11.30 -2.07
N LYS A 99 19.04 -11.02 -0.77
CA LYS A 99 19.51 -11.86 0.34
C LYS A 99 18.94 -13.28 0.28
N GLY A 100 17.66 -13.42 -0.04
CA GLY A 100 17.01 -14.72 -0.16
C GLY A 100 17.66 -15.56 -1.25
N LEU A 101 17.74 -15.02 -2.48
CA LEU A 101 18.36 -15.74 -3.59
C LEU A 101 19.82 -16.11 -3.31
N TYR A 102 20.59 -15.21 -2.70
CA TYR A 102 21.96 -15.46 -2.30
C TYR A 102 22.06 -16.57 -1.25
N ASN A 103 21.24 -16.54 -0.20
CA ASN A 103 21.22 -17.58 0.83
C ASN A 103 20.83 -18.96 0.26
N LEU A 104 19.97 -19.01 -0.77
CA LEU A 104 19.66 -20.25 -1.48
C LEU A 104 20.88 -20.80 -2.24
N GLN A 105 21.75 -19.93 -2.76
CA GLN A 105 23.02 -20.33 -3.37
C GLN A 105 24.00 -20.86 -2.32
N GLU A 106 24.11 -20.19 -1.18
CA GLU A 106 24.95 -20.65 -0.06
C GLU A 106 24.44 -21.98 0.53
N ALA A 107 23.14 -22.23 0.47
CA ALA A 107 22.54 -23.52 0.80
C ALA A 107 22.80 -24.61 -0.25
N GLY A 108 23.49 -24.29 -1.36
CA GLY A 108 23.90 -25.25 -2.38
C GLY A 108 22.82 -25.61 -3.40
N LEU A 109 21.73 -24.85 -3.50
CA LEU A 109 20.61 -25.18 -4.38
C LEU A 109 20.97 -25.02 -5.88
N TYR A 110 21.85 -24.07 -6.21
CA TYR A 110 22.33 -23.83 -7.57
C TYR A 110 23.68 -23.10 -7.57
N ALA A 111 24.42 -23.19 -8.67
CA ALA A 111 25.74 -22.57 -8.81
C ALA A 111 25.63 -21.06 -9.07
N PRO A 112 26.51 -20.23 -8.47
CA PRO A 112 26.52 -18.79 -8.71
C PRO A 112 27.16 -18.44 -10.06
N HIS A 113 26.60 -17.43 -10.73
CA HIS A 113 27.22 -16.79 -11.90
C HIS A 113 27.71 -15.39 -11.54
N PRO A 114 29.00 -15.22 -11.17
CA PRO A 114 29.54 -13.94 -10.73
C PRO A 114 29.54 -12.89 -11.84
N VAL A 115 29.32 -11.65 -11.44
CA VAL A 115 29.23 -10.49 -12.35
C VAL A 115 30.38 -9.53 -12.04
N ALA A 116 31.38 -9.50 -12.91
CA ALA A 116 32.66 -8.82 -12.67
C ALA A 116 32.59 -7.28 -12.60
N TRP A 117 31.53 -6.66 -13.14
CA TRP A 117 31.40 -5.19 -13.20
C TRP A 117 30.69 -4.58 -11.98
N ILE A 118 30.17 -5.40 -11.06
CA ILE A 118 29.57 -4.92 -9.81
C ILE A 118 30.60 -5.08 -8.69
N PRO A 119 30.98 -3.99 -7.99
CA PRO A 119 31.89 -4.08 -6.85
C PRO A 119 31.29 -4.94 -5.75
N ASP A 120 32.09 -5.85 -5.21
CA ASP A 120 31.74 -6.54 -3.99
C ASP A 120 31.96 -5.62 -2.78
N ALA A 121 30.98 -4.75 -2.52
CA ALA A 121 31.02 -3.78 -1.44
C ALA A 121 30.06 -4.18 -0.31
N GLU A 122 30.55 -4.13 0.93
CA GLU A 122 29.75 -4.43 2.13
C GLU A 122 28.50 -3.55 2.21
N ALA A 123 28.62 -2.26 1.86
CA ALA A 123 27.50 -1.34 1.83
C ALA A 123 26.38 -1.79 0.85
N LEU A 124 26.74 -2.36 -0.31
CA LEU A 124 25.75 -2.86 -1.28
C LEU A 124 25.04 -4.12 -0.75
N ARG A 125 25.78 -5.02 -0.09
CA ARG A 125 25.22 -6.23 0.52
C ARG A 125 24.30 -5.90 1.71
N LEU A 126 24.73 -4.99 2.58
CA LEU A 126 24.00 -4.67 3.81
C LEU A 126 22.75 -3.84 3.52
N LEU A 127 22.89 -2.73 2.78
CA LEU A 127 21.81 -1.77 2.54
C LEU A 127 20.88 -2.21 1.41
N PHE A 128 21.42 -2.76 0.32
CA PHE A 128 20.63 -3.06 -0.87
C PHE A 128 20.40 -4.56 -1.07
N GLY A 129 21.02 -5.43 -0.27
CA GLY A 129 20.98 -6.87 -0.51
C GLY A 129 21.55 -7.25 -1.87
N MET A 130 22.42 -6.41 -2.45
CA MET A 130 22.98 -6.60 -3.77
C MET A 130 24.27 -7.39 -3.68
N TYR A 131 24.26 -8.57 -4.28
CA TYR A 131 25.41 -9.45 -4.42
C TYR A 131 25.89 -9.39 -5.87
N PRO A 132 27.21 -9.48 -6.15
CA PRO A 132 27.76 -9.44 -7.51
C PRO A 132 27.54 -10.78 -8.25
N VAL A 133 26.29 -11.25 -8.28
CA VAL A 133 25.87 -12.54 -8.80
C VAL A 133 24.61 -12.35 -9.65
N ALA A 134 24.57 -12.97 -10.83
CA ALA A 134 23.57 -12.66 -11.85
C ALA A 134 22.14 -12.94 -11.40
N GLU A 135 21.91 -14.03 -10.66
CA GLU A 135 20.58 -14.46 -10.24
C GLU A 135 19.96 -13.50 -9.23
N THR A 136 20.74 -13.02 -8.26
CA THR A 136 20.25 -12.06 -7.26
C THR A 136 19.85 -10.75 -7.92
N LEU A 137 20.65 -10.29 -8.88
CA LEU A 137 20.42 -9.05 -9.62
C LEU A 137 19.23 -9.18 -10.58
N ALA A 138 19.11 -10.32 -11.26
CA ALA A 138 17.98 -10.61 -12.13
C ALA A 138 16.66 -10.68 -11.34
N GLY A 139 16.66 -11.33 -10.18
CA GLY A 139 15.49 -11.39 -9.29
C GLY A 139 15.06 -10.01 -8.80
N GLN A 140 16.03 -9.18 -8.39
CA GLN A 140 15.79 -7.78 -8.00
C GLN A 140 15.30 -6.92 -9.16
N ALA A 141 15.88 -7.06 -10.35
CA ALA A 141 15.45 -6.37 -11.56
C ALA A 141 14.02 -6.76 -11.98
N LEU A 142 13.69 -8.06 -11.91
CA LEU A 142 12.34 -8.57 -12.17
C LEU A 142 11.33 -7.97 -11.18
N LEU A 143 11.67 -7.93 -9.89
CA LEU A 143 10.83 -7.32 -8.86
C LEU A 143 10.55 -5.84 -9.19
N LEU A 144 11.58 -5.07 -9.53
CA LEU A 144 11.41 -3.66 -9.92
C LEU A 144 10.60 -3.52 -11.21
N ALA A 145 10.78 -4.41 -12.18
CA ALA A 145 10.00 -4.42 -13.41
C ALA A 145 8.51 -4.68 -13.14
N VAL A 146 8.18 -5.64 -12.26
CA VAL A 146 6.79 -5.93 -11.87
C VAL A 146 6.16 -4.76 -11.11
N VAL A 147 6.88 -4.17 -10.14
CA VAL A 147 6.42 -3.00 -9.39
C VAL A 147 6.20 -1.81 -10.34
N GLY A 148 7.17 -1.55 -11.23
CA GLY A 148 7.11 -0.48 -12.23
C GLY A 148 5.96 -0.68 -13.22
N ALA A 149 5.80 -1.88 -13.78
CA ALA A 149 4.71 -2.22 -14.68
C ALA A 149 3.34 -2.05 -14.00
N THR A 150 3.21 -2.52 -12.76
CA THR A 150 1.99 -2.37 -11.96
C THR A 150 1.67 -0.89 -11.72
N TYR A 151 2.68 -0.09 -11.35
CA TYR A 151 2.53 1.35 -11.16
C TYR A 151 2.11 2.07 -12.45
N LEU A 152 2.74 1.76 -13.58
CA LEU A 152 2.40 2.33 -14.89
C LEU A 152 0.99 1.95 -15.33
N TYR A 153 0.59 0.69 -15.14
CA TYR A 153 -0.76 0.21 -15.43
C TYR A 153 -1.82 0.99 -14.63
N TYR A 154 -1.63 1.13 -13.32
CA TYR A 154 -2.55 1.91 -12.47
C TYR A 154 -2.58 3.40 -12.83
N ARG A 155 -1.42 3.99 -13.15
CA ARG A 155 -1.31 5.39 -13.58
C ARG A 155 -2.07 5.62 -14.90
N SER A 156 -1.94 4.72 -15.87
CA SER A 156 -2.66 4.80 -17.14
C SER A 156 -4.17 4.75 -16.93
N LYS A 157 -4.65 3.81 -16.10
CA LYS A 157 -6.10 3.67 -15.81
C LYS A 157 -6.67 4.90 -15.10
N MET A 158 -5.92 5.47 -14.16
CA MET A 158 -6.36 6.66 -13.43
C MET A 158 -6.41 7.90 -14.34
N ASN A 159 -5.46 8.04 -15.27
CA ASN A 159 -5.44 9.11 -16.25
C ASN A 159 -6.63 9.01 -17.22
N ALA A 160 -6.95 7.81 -17.72
CA ALA A 160 -8.10 7.58 -18.58
C ALA A 160 -9.42 7.96 -17.89
N LYS A 161 -9.61 7.52 -16.64
CA LYS A 161 -10.80 7.87 -15.84
C LYS A 161 -10.91 9.38 -15.59
N LYS A 162 -9.77 10.07 -15.44
CA LYS A 162 -9.73 11.52 -15.28
C LYS A 162 -10.12 12.25 -16.57
N GLN A 163 -9.65 11.79 -17.72
CA GLN A 163 -10.04 12.32 -19.04
C GLN A 163 -11.53 12.12 -19.32
N GLU A 164 -12.07 10.93 -19.06
CA GLU A 164 -13.51 10.67 -19.20
C GLU A 164 -14.34 11.62 -18.33
N ALA A 165 -13.90 11.87 -17.09
CA ALA A 165 -14.56 12.81 -16.19
C ALA A 165 -14.46 14.27 -16.67
N GLU A 166 -13.32 14.69 -17.23
CA GLU A 166 -13.12 16.03 -17.81
C GLU A 166 -14.01 16.24 -19.04
N ILE A 167 -14.07 15.28 -19.96
CA ILE A 167 -14.93 15.32 -21.15
C ILE A 167 -16.41 15.35 -20.75
N ALA A 168 -16.83 14.52 -19.79
CA ALA A 168 -18.20 14.51 -19.28
C ALA A 168 -18.58 15.84 -18.59
N ALA A 169 -17.64 16.46 -17.86
CA ALA A 169 -17.85 17.75 -17.22
C ALA A 169 -17.95 18.90 -18.24
N GLU A 170 -17.20 18.84 -19.34
CA GLU A 170 -17.26 19.82 -20.43
C GLU A 170 -18.56 19.71 -21.22
N ALA A 171 -19.00 18.48 -21.54
CA ALA A 171 -20.29 18.21 -22.17
C ALA A 171 -21.48 18.69 -21.32
N ALA A 172 -21.44 18.49 -20.00
CA ALA A 172 -22.48 18.94 -19.08
C ALA A 172 -22.56 20.47 -18.95
N LYS A 173 -21.41 21.17 -19.06
CA LYS A 173 -21.36 22.65 -19.08
C LYS A 173 -21.88 23.22 -20.40
N ALA A 174 -21.60 22.56 -21.53
CA ALA A 174 -22.10 22.96 -22.84
C ALA A 174 -23.64 22.85 -22.95
N SER A 175 -24.25 21.88 -22.24
CA SER A 175 -25.71 21.71 -22.21
C SER A 175 -26.45 22.61 -21.20
N THR A 176 -25.74 23.43 -20.40
CA THR A 176 -26.34 24.27 -19.33
C THR A 176 -26.09 25.78 -19.51
N GLY A 177 -25.60 26.24 -20.67
CA GLY A 177 -25.50 27.66 -21.04
C GLY A 177 -26.82 28.27 -21.55
N PRO A 178 -27.00 29.60 -21.43
CA PRO A 178 -28.11 30.23 -20.73
C PRO A 178 -29.47 30.10 -21.44
N GLU A 179 -30.47 29.70 -20.65
CA GLU A 179 -31.89 29.82 -21.01
C GLU A 179 -32.17 31.29 -21.36
N GLU A 180 -32.56 31.47 -22.62
CA GLU A 180 -32.96 32.69 -23.27
C GLU A 180 -33.89 33.52 -22.36
N THR A 181 -33.45 34.73 -22.01
CA THR A 181 -34.26 35.72 -21.33
C THR A 181 -35.46 36.07 -22.20
N ALA A 182 -36.58 35.38 -22.00
CA ALA A 182 -37.86 35.75 -22.60
C ALA A 182 -38.20 37.18 -22.14
N PRO A 183 -38.48 38.12 -23.07
CA PRO A 183 -38.80 39.48 -22.67
C PRO A 183 -40.14 39.47 -21.94
N SER A 184 -40.09 39.94 -20.69
CA SER A 184 -41.24 40.34 -19.88
C SER A 184 -42.22 41.14 -20.72
N ARG A 185 -43.35 40.53 -21.10
CA ARG A 185 -44.52 41.28 -21.60
C ARG A 185 -45.28 41.79 -20.39
N SER A 186 -45.13 43.08 -20.12
CA SER A 186 -45.97 43.86 -19.21
C SER A 186 -47.44 43.79 -19.64
N PRO A 187 -48.41 43.75 -18.70
CA PRO A 187 -49.81 43.92 -19.04
C PRO A 187 -50.07 45.41 -19.26
N VAL A 188 -50.19 45.83 -20.53
CA VAL A 188 -50.76 47.14 -20.86
C VAL A 188 -52.27 46.99 -20.82
N ALA A 189 -52.87 47.65 -19.83
CA ALA A 189 -54.27 47.97 -19.81
C ALA A 189 -54.56 48.94 -20.95
N GLU A 190 -55.47 48.56 -21.85
CA GLU A 190 -56.15 49.52 -22.74
C GLU A 190 -57.55 48.98 -23.01
N GLY A 191 -58.56 49.79 -22.65
CA GLY A 191 -59.97 49.44 -22.78
C GLY A 191 -60.53 49.79 -24.16
N ALA A 192 -61.61 49.11 -24.54
CA ALA A 192 -62.69 49.58 -25.41
C ALA A 192 -63.75 48.48 -25.52
N GLY A 193 -65.02 48.80 -25.23
CA GLY A 193 -66.18 47.93 -25.44
C GLY A 193 -67.12 47.88 -24.26
#